data_AF-X1BI72-F1
#
_entry.id   AF-X1BI72-F1
#
_cell.length_a   1.000
_cell.length_b   1.000
_cell.length_c   1.000
_cell.angle_alpha   90.00
_cell.angle_beta   90.00
_cell.angle_gamma   90.00
#
_symmetry.space_group_name_H-M   'P 1'
#
loop_
_entity.id
_entity.type
_entity.pdbx_description
1 polymer ?
#
loop_
_entity_poly.entity_id
_entity_poly.type
_entity_poly.pdbx_seq_one_letter_code
_entity_poly.pdbx_strand_id
1 'polypeptide(L)'
;YFGCFVSLDGDYALIGAYGADSAYIFKRDGTNWNEEAKLIASDGKPEDRFGKSVSIDGEYAIIGSPHHDNNIGSAYVFKRSGTSWTEEQKLTPLEGEDDLFGECVTISGDYALVGAPFFYGNTGCAYVFKRSGTSWTEEQRLTASDGEINNYFGSDSTINGNNILCGSYINNRKGAAYFFEKLDPNAPNAPIIEGPASGKVGNELEYTFNAEDPNGDDVKYHIDWDDGNSETTTFNPSGKDVKVKHNWSEEGTYTIKAAAEDTNGLVGPWGSPSEAISLDSS
;
A
#
# COMPACT_ATOMS: atom_id res chain seq x y z
N TYR A 1 13.00 18.67 20.34
CA TYR A 1 12.81 18.91 18.89
C TYR A 1 11.32 18.99 18.63
N PHE A 2 10.79 20.16 18.26
CA PHE A 2 9.37 20.41 18.01
C PHE A 2 9.22 20.88 16.56
N GLY A 3 8.21 20.39 15.84
CA GLY A 3 7.95 20.82 14.46
C GLY A 3 8.78 20.14 13.39
N CYS A 4 9.53 19.08 13.72
CA CYS A 4 10.28 18.30 12.74
C CYS A 4 9.39 17.42 11.87
N PHE A 5 8.20 17.06 12.38
CA PHE A 5 7.20 16.25 11.69
C PHE A 5 5.86 16.93 11.87
N VAL A 6 5.16 17.14 10.77
CA VAL A 6 3.91 17.91 10.72
C VAL A 6 2.96 17.23 9.76
N SER A 7 1.69 17.18 10.14
CA SER A 7 0.59 16.78 9.26
C SER A 7 -0.57 17.75 9.40
N LEU A 8 -1.31 17.98 8.32
CA LEU A 8 -2.41 18.93 8.25
C LEU A 8 -3.64 18.23 7.69
N ASP A 9 -4.80 18.48 8.30
CA ASP A 9 -6.10 18.15 7.72
C ASP A 9 -7.11 19.26 8.06
N GLY A 10 -7.66 19.91 7.03
CA GLY A 10 -8.53 21.06 7.18
C GLY A 10 -7.96 22.16 8.11
N ASP A 11 -8.67 22.43 9.20
CA ASP A 11 -8.29 23.40 10.23
C ASP A 11 -7.45 22.80 11.36
N TYR A 12 -6.93 21.58 11.20
CA TYR A 12 -6.13 20.89 12.20
C TYR A 12 -4.69 20.70 11.74
N ALA A 13 -3.76 20.90 12.67
CA ALA A 13 -2.35 20.61 12.50
C ALA A 13 -1.86 19.72 13.62
N LEU A 14 -1.24 18.60 13.27
CA LEU A 14 -0.59 17.69 14.19
C LEU A 14 0.92 17.88 14.09
N ILE A 15 1.55 18.22 15.21
CA ILE A 15 2.97 18.58 15.30
C ILE A 15 3.69 17.60 16.22
N GLY A 16 4.64 16.86 15.65
CA GLY A 16 5.52 15.95 16.39
C GLY A 16 6.55 16.71 17.22
N ALA A 17 6.76 16.25 18.46
CA ALA A 17 7.73 16.81 19.39
C ALA A 17 8.54 15.72 20.11
N TYR A 18 9.11 14.78 19.34
CA TYR A 18 9.73 13.55 19.85
C TYR A 18 10.82 13.72 20.92
N GLY A 19 11.49 14.88 20.99
CA GLY A 19 12.45 15.14 22.08
C GLY A 19 11.79 15.35 23.45
N ALA A 20 10.47 15.45 23.49
CA ALA A 20 9.64 15.55 24.68
C ALA A 20 8.61 14.40 24.78
N ASP A 21 8.76 13.36 23.93
CA ASP A 21 7.85 12.20 23.86
C ASP A 21 6.38 12.64 23.80
N SER A 22 6.07 13.56 22.88
CA SER A 22 4.76 14.18 22.76
C SER A 22 4.43 14.58 21.31
N ALA A 23 3.15 14.74 21.02
CA ALA A 23 2.66 15.43 19.83
C ALA A 23 1.61 16.47 20.24
N TYR A 24 1.38 17.47 19.41
CA TYR A 24 0.50 18.59 19.72
C TYR A 24 -0.50 18.81 18.57
N ILE A 25 -1.76 18.98 18.92
CA ILE A 25 -2.82 19.37 17.99
C ILE A 25 -3.00 20.88 18.10
N PHE A 26 -2.93 21.55 16.96
CA PHE A 26 -3.35 22.95 16.82
C PHE A 26 -4.61 23.00 15.98
N LYS A 27 -5.54 23.87 16.37
CA LYS A 27 -6.74 24.18 15.61
C LYS A 27 -6.73 25.62 15.15
N ARG A 28 -7.09 25.81 13.88
CA ARG A 28 -7.20 27.12 13.27
C ARG A 28 -8.55 27.77 13.60
N ASP A 29 -8.55 29.03 14.03
CA ASP A 29 -9.75 29.84 14.30
C ASP A 29 -9.93 30.97 13.29
N GLY A 30 -9.74 30.65 12.00
CA GLY A 30 -9.72 31.61 10.90
C GLY A 30 -8.31 32.14 10.63
N THR A 31 -7.74 32.94 11.52
CA THR A 31 -6.39 33.51 11.32
C THR A 31 -5.32 32.98 12.25
N ASN A 32 -5.67 32.46 13.43
CA ASN A 32 -4.69 31.98 14.40
C ASN A 32 -4.72 30.47 14.49
N TRP A 33 -3.58 29.89 14.89
CA TRP A 33 -3.45 28.49 15.26
C TRP A 33 -3.30 28.43 16.78
N ASN A 34 -4.26 27.80 17.45
CA ASN A 34 -4.25 27.63 18.90
C ASN A 34 -3.98 26.17 19.25
N GLU A 35 -3.13 25.91 20.24
CA GLU A 35 -2.93 24.57 20.77
C GLU A 35 -4.26 24.07 21.38
N GLU A 36 -4.84 23.02 20.80
CA GLU A 36 -6.09 22.41 21.27
C GLU A 36 -5.80 21.25 22.23
N ALA A 37 -4.75 20.46 21.95
CA ALA A 37 -4.41 19.31 22.78
C ALA A 37 -2.91 18.97 22.72
N LYS A 38 -2.42 18.39 23.81
CA LYS A 38 -1.15 17.66 23.87
C LYS A 38 -1.45 16.16 23.97
N LEU A 39 -0.85 15.37 23.08
CA LEU A 39 -0.98 13.92 23.00
C LEU A 39 0.29 13.26 23.54
N ILE A 40 0.10 12.21 24.33
CA ILE A 40 1.15 11.34 24.89
C ILE A 40 0.67 9.90 24.82
N ALA A 41 1.58 8.94 24.62
CA ALA A 41 1.25 7.52 24.73
C ALA A 41 0.85 7.17 26.18
N SER A 42 -0.18 6.33 26.32
CA SER A 42 -0.69 5.88 27.62
C SER A 42 0.32 5.09 28.45
N ASP A 43 1.27 4.42 27.80
CA ASP A 43 2.37 3.64 28.37
C ASP A 43 3.77 4.20 28.05
N GLY A 44 3.83 5.43 27.51
CA GLY A 44 5.07 6.06 27.06
C GLY A 44 6.10 6.29 28.17
N LYS A 45 7.37 6.05 27.83
CA LYS A 45 8.55 6.28 28.67
C LYS A 45 9.46 7.33 28.01
N PRO A 46 10.36 7.96 28.78
CA PRO A 46 11.38 8.82 28.22
C PRO A 46 12.19 8.11 27.14
N GLU A 47 12.48 8.81 26.05
CA GLU A 47 13.29 8.33 24.92
C GLU A 47 12.62 7.33 23.98
N ASP A 48 11.34 7.00 24.18
CA ASP A 48 10.55 6.20 23.22
C ASP A 48 10.31 6.93 21.88
N ARG A 49 10.59 8.24 21.88
CA ARG A 49 10.46 9.18 20.76
C ARG A 49 9.04 9.29 20.23
N PHE A 50 8.05 9.26 21.13
CA PHE A 50 6.66 9.50 20.73
C PHE A 50 6.52 10.87 20.05
N GLY A 51 5.93 10.90 18.85
CA GLY A 51 5.87 12.12 18.04
C GLY A 51 7.04 12.25 17.04
N LYS A 52 7.77 11.16 16.78
CA LYS A 52 8.84 11.09 15.77
C LYS A 52 8.30 11.02 14.34
N SER A 53 7.06 10.57 14.19
CA SER A 53 6.30 10.58 12.95
C SER A 53 4.85 10.83 13.32
N VAL A 54 4.13 11.58 12.47
CA VAL A 54 2.75 11.98 12.75
C VAL A 54 1.95 12.06 11.45
N SER A 55 0.69 11.66 11.49
CA SER A 55 -0.26 11.83 10.38
C SER A 55 -1.69 12.03 10.94
N ILE A 56 -2.48 12.91 10.32
CA ILE A 56 -3.85 13.22 10.73
C ILE A 56 -4.79 13.15 9.52
N ASP A 57 -5.97 12.58 9.71
CA ASP A 57 -7.04 12.52 8.73
C ASP A 57 -8.41 12.52 9.43
N GLY A 58 -9.19 13.58 9.20
CA GLY A 58 -10.50 13.82 9.79
C GLY A 58 -10.49 13.91 11.33
N GLU A 59 -11.04 12.89 11.97
CA GLU A 59 -11.08 12.76 13.44
C GLU A 59 -9.99 11.85 13.99
N TYR A 60 -9.13 11.30 13.14
CA TYR A 60 -8.11 10.34 13.51
C TYR A 60 -6.70 10.91 13.36
N ALA A 61 -5.82 10.56 14.28
CA ALA A 61 -4.40 10.86 14.23
C ALA A 61 -3.61 9.59 14.54
N ILE A 62 -2.50 9.38 13.85
CA ILE A 62 -1.52 8.34 14.17
C ILE A 62 -0.18 8.98 14.52
N ILE A 63 0.45 8.48 15.59
CA ILE A 63 1.73 8.97 16.08
C ILE A 63 2.68 7.79 16.29
N GLY A 64 3.86 7.86 15.68
CA GLY A 64 4.91 6.86 15.86
C GLY A 64 5.78 7.11 17.09
N SER A 65 6.23 6.01 17.68
CA SER A 65 7.16 5.94 18.81
C SER A 65 8.20 4.83 18.56
N PRO A 66 9.10 5.02 17.56
CA PRO A 66 9.96 3.95 17.04
C PRO A 66 10.93 3.36 18.07
N HIS A 67 11.24 4.08 19.15
CA HIS A 67 12.19 3.60 20.17
C HIS A 67 11.50 2.88 21.34
N HIS A 68 10.17 2.77 21.31
CA HIS A 68 9.39 2.10 22.34
C HIS A 68 9.81 0.63 22.50
N ASP A 69 9.79 0.13 23.75
CA ASP A 69 10.13 -1.25 24.12
C ASP A 69 11.48 -1.76 23.58
N ASN A 70 12.54 -0.96 23.74
CA ASN A 70 13.88 -1.25 23.24
C ASN A 70 13.92 -1.34 21.72
N ASN A 71 13.43 -0.29 21.05
CA ASN A 71 13.44 -0.13 19.60
C ASN A 71 12.62 -1.15 18.80
N ILE A 72 11.80 -1.97 19.46
CA ILE A 72 10.74 -2.73 18.75
C ILE A 72 9.82 -1.74 18.05
N GLY A 73 9.48 -0.66 18.75
CA GLY A 73 8.68 0.42 18.22
C GLY A 73 7.18 0.20 18.39
N SER A 74 6.43 1.28 18.25
CA SER A 74 4.97 1.30 18.37
C SER A 74 4.40 2.48 17.59
N ALA A 75 3.13 2.39 17.23
CA ALA A 75 2.35 3.52 16.73
C ALA A 75 1.03 3.62 17.51
N TYR A 76 0.53 4.82 17.73
CA TYR A 76 -0.64 5.06 18.56
C TYR A 76 -1.68 5.82 17.75
N VAL A 77 -2.90 5.28 17.69
CA VAL A 77 -4.03 5.93 17.05
C VAL A 77 -4.83 6.68 18.10
N PHE A 78 -5.06 7.96 17.84
CA PHE A 78 -5.90 8.85 18.63
C PHE A 78 -7.15 9.19 17.84
N LYS A 79 -8.28 9.27 18.54
CA LYS A 79 -9.57 9.70 18.00
C LYS A 79 -10.05 10.97 18.68
N ARG A 80 -10.55 11.92 17.90
CA ARG A 80 -11.15 13.16 18.36
C ARG A 80 -12.65 13.00 18.57
N SER A 81 -13.14 13.42 19.73
CA SER A 81 -14.57 13.58 20.02
C SER A 81 -14.81 14.99 20.57
N GLY A 82 -15.41 15.86 19.74
CA GLY A 82 -15.48 17.29 20.01
C GLY A 82 -14.07 17.93 19.98
N THR A 83 -13.60 18.42 21.12
CA THR A 83 -12.25 18.98 21.33
C THR A 83 -11.31 18.02 22.08
N SER A 84 -11.81 16.85 22.47
CA SER A 84 -11.03 15.87 23.24
C SER A 84 -10.41 14.85 22.30
N TRP A 85 -9.12 14.56 22.49
CA TRP A 85 -8.40 13.49 21.80
C TRP A 85 -8.11 12.37 22.79
N THR A 86 -8.45 11.14 22.42
CA THR A 86 -8.22 9.95 23.25
C THR A 86 -7.46 8.90 22.45
N GLU A 87 -6.49 8.25 23.08
CA GLU A 87 -5.84 7.07 22.50
C GLU A 87 -6.88 5.97 22.32
N GLU A 88 -7.13 5.56 21.08
CA GLU A 88 -8.09 4.52 20.74
C GLU A 88 -7.42 3.16 20.68
N GLN A 89 -6.20 3.09 20.15
CA GLN A 89 -5.46 1.85 20.03
C GLN A 89 -3.94 2.07 19.90
N LYS A 90 -3.16 1.21 20.55
CA LYS A 90 -1.74 1.00 20.27
C LYS A 90 -1.57 -0.08 19.20
N LEU A 91 -0.78 0.20 18.17
CA LEU A 91 -0.37 -0.70 17.10
C LEU A 91 1.06 -1.17 17.37
N THR A 92 1.28 -2.46 17.25
CA THR A 92 2.58 -3.12 17.41
C THR A 92 2.76 -4.15 16.30
N PRO A 93 4.00 -4.43 15.87
CA PRO A 93 4.25 -5.52 14.95
C PRO A 93 3.91 -6.86 15.65
N LEU A 94 3.35 -7.82 14.90
CA LEU A 94 3.04 -9.16 15.42
C LEU A 94 4.30 -9.95 15.79
N GLU A 95 5.38 -9.76 15.02
CA GLU A 95 6.70 -10.33 15.24
C GLU A 95 7.63 -9.19 15.65
N GLY A 96 7.90 -9.06 16.95
CA GLY A 96 8.67 -7.93 17.49
C GLY A 96 10.17 -8.17 17.48
N GLU A 97 10.88 -7.59 16.53
CA GLU A 97 12.33 -7.38 16.55
C GLU A 97 12.65 -5.87 16.64
N ASP A 98 13.93 -5.50 16.83
CA ASP A 98 14.43 -4.11 16.83
C ASP A 98 14.33 -3.50 15.41
N ASP A 99 13.09 -3.25 14.97
CA ASP A 99 12.76 -2.87 13.60
C ASP A 99 12.39 -1.39 13.47
N LEU A 100 12.37 -0.66 14.60
CA LEU A 100 11.90 0.71 14.74
C LEU A 100 10.50 0.91 14.14
N PHE A 101 9.56 0.02 14.46
CA PHE A 101 8.17 0.15 14.03
C PHE A 101 7.59 1.50 14.46
N GLY A 102 7.00 2.25 13.53
CA GLY A 102 6.55 3.61 13.78
C GLY A 102 7.57 4.68 13.41
N GLU A 103 8.68 4.33 12.75
CA GLU A 103 9.63 5.33 12.22
C GLU A 103 8.96 6.25 11.20
N CYS A 104 8.00 5.71 10.42
CA CYS A 104 7.08 6.45 9.58
C CYS A 104 5.64 5.99 9.86
N VAL A 105 4.68 6.92 9.86
CA VAL A 105 3.26 6.61 9.95
C VAL A 105 2.46 7.46 8.96
N THR A 106 1.45 6.86 8.36
CA THR A 106 0.44 7.55 7.52
C THR A 106 -0.95 7.06 7.90
N ILE A 107 -1.95 7.93 7.93
CA ILE A 107 -3.36 7.56 8.06
C ILE A 107 -4.18 8.22 6.94
N SER A 108 -5.12 7.48 6.37
CA SER A 108 -6.07 7.97 5.36
C SER A 108 -7.31 7.08 5.31
N GLY A 109 -8.47 7.66 5.58
CA GLY A 109 -9.75 6.98 5.72
C GLY A 109 -9.70 5.89 6.80
N ASP A 110 -10.02 4.67 6.39
CA ASP A 110 -9.97 3.49 7.25
C ASP A 110 -8.61 2.78 7.22
N TYR A 111 -7.56 3.39 6.67
CA TYR A 111 -6.25 2.76 6.52
C TYR A 111 -5.15 3.53 7.24
N ALA A 112 -4.22 2.78 7.82
CA ALA A 112 -2.98 3.31 8.34
C ALA A 112 -1.79 2.48 7.82
N LEU A 113 -0.67 3.16 7.56
CA LEU A 113 0.62 2.54 7.27
C LEU A 113 1.56 2.80 8.43
N VAL A 114 2.32 1.78 8.81
CA VAL A 114 3.39 1.91 9.80
C VAL A 114 4.67 1.30 9.26
N GLY A 115 5.69 2.12 9.09
CA GLY A 115 6.99 1.71 8.58
C GLY A 115 7.87 1.08 9.66
N ALA A 116 8.62 0.06 9.27
CA ALA A 116 9.65 -0.60 10.07
C ALA A 116 10.91 -0.84 9.20
N PRO A 117 11.68 0.21 8.93
CA PRO A 117 12.77 0.15 7.95
C PRO A 117 13.96 -0.73 8.35
N PHE A 118 14.05 -1.14 9.62
CA PHE A 118 15.14 -1.97 10.12
C PHE A 118 14.80 -3.47 10.12
N PHE A 119 13.57 -3.81 9.71
CA PHE A 119 13.11 -5.18 9.55
C PHE A 119 14.06 -6.05 8.72
N TYR A 120 14.32 -7.26 9.22
CA TYR A 120 15.06 -8.34 8.56
C TYR A 120 16.35 -7.86 7.88
N GLY A 121 17.36 -7.52 8.69
CA GLY A 121 18.64 -7.02 8.19
C GLY A 121 18.49 -5.71 7.41
N ASN A 122 17.58 -4.84 7.84
CA ASN A 122 17.32 -3.54 7.20
C ASN A 122 16.85 -3.67 5.74
N THR A 123 16.23 -4.78 5.35
CA THR A 123 15.45 -4.84 4.10
C THR A 123 14.28 -3.87 4.20
N GLY A 124 13.65 -3.83 5.37
CA GLY A 124 12.57 -2.93 5.73
C GLY A 124 11.20 -3.41 5.24
N CYS A 125 10.15 -3.03 5.95
CA CYS A 125 8.77 -3.30 5.57
C CYS A 125 7.84 -2.14 5.97
N ALA A 126 6.61 -2.17 5.48
CA ALA A 126 5.53 -1.30 5.92
C ALA A 126 4.27 -2.13 6.19
N TYR A 127 3.66 -1.94 7.35
CA TYR A 127 2.47 -2.65 7.78
C TYR A 127 1.23 -1.84 7.43
N VAL A 128 0.26 -2.49 6.77
CA VAL A 128 -1.05 -1.94 6.45
C VAL A 128 -2.02 -2.35 7.55
N PHE A 129 -2.59 -1.37 8.23
CA PHE A 129 -3.68 -1.57 9.18
C PHE A 129 -4.98 -1.06 8.57
N LYS A 130 -6.06 -1.81 8.77
CA LYS A 130 -7.41 -1.44 8.37
C LYS A 130 -8.30 -1.29 9.60
N ARG A 131 -9.09 -0.21 9.64
CA ARG A 131 -10.07 0.05 10.67
C ARG A 131 -11.40 -0.64 10.33
N SER A 132 -11.96 -1.34 11.31
CA SER A 132 -13.33 -1.85 11.28
C SER A 132 -14.00 -1.50 12.61
N GLY A 133 -14.95 -0.56 12.58
CA GLY A 133 -15.50 0.05 13.79
C GLY A 133 -14.42 0.85 14.54
N THR A 134 -14.11 0.41 15.76
CA THR A 134 -13.06 0.99 16.64
C THR A 134 -11.76 0.19 16.65
N SER A 135 -11.69 -0.90 15.89
CA SER A 135 -10.52 -1.79 15.86
C SER A 135 -9.69 -1.57 14.62
N TRP A 136 -8.39 -1.42 14.79
CA TRP A 136 -7.38 -1.44 13.74
C TRP A 136 -6.70 -2.80 13.72
N THR A 137 -6.74 -3.48 12.58
CA THR A 137 -6.13 -4.80 12.41
C THR A 137 -5.10 -4.76 11.29
N GLU A 138 -3.94 -5.38 11.51
CA GLU A 138 -2.95 -5.60 10.45
C GLU A 138 -3.59 -6.46 9.36
N GLU A 139 -3.64 -5.94 8.13
CA GLU A 139 -4.22 -6.60 6.96
C GLU A 139 -3.09 -7.18 6.08
N GLN A 140 -1.96 -6.47 5.97
CA GLN A 140 -0.87 -6.87 5.09
C GLN A 140 0.47 -6.26 5.55
N ARG A 141 1.57 -6.96 5.24
CA ARG A 141 2.93 -6.41 5.27
C ARG A 141 3.42 -6.20 3.84
N LEU A 142 3.82 -4.97 3.52
CA LEU A 142 4.39 -4.58 2.23
C LEU A 142 5.93 -4.65 2.31
N THR A 143 6.53 -5.16 1.24
CA THR A 143 7.98 -5.22 1.05
C THR A 143 8.33 -4.77 -0.36
N ALA A 144 9.55 -4.28 -0.55
CA ALA A 144 10.09 -4.02 -1.88
C ALA A 144 10.16 -5.32 -2.71
N SER A 145 9.75 -5.27 -3.98
CA SER A 145 9.82 -6.41 -4.91
C SER A 145 11.25 -6.85 -5.24
N ASP A 146 12.21 -5.93 -5.11
CA ASP A 146 13.66 -6.11 -5.26
C ASP A 146 14.41 -5.89 -3.93
N GLY A 147 13.71 -6.06 -2.80
CA GLY A 147 14.24 -5.72 -1.47
C GLY A 147 15.51 -6.50 -1.11
N GLU A 148 16.59 -5.78 -0.84
CA GLU A 148 17.85 -6.33 -0.33
C GLU A 148 18.20 -5.77 1.06
N ILE A 149 19.07 -6.49 1.78
CA ILE A 149 19.60 -6.06 3.09
C ILE A 149 20.15 -4.63 3.00
N ASN A 150 19.90 -3.80 4.02
CA ASN A 150 20.27 -2.38 4.07
C ASN A 150 19.62 -1.46 3.03
N ASN A 151 18.44 -1.81 2.51
CA ASN A 151 17.68 -0.93 1.62
C ASN A 151 16.75 0.02 2.40
N TYR A 152 16.25 -0.39 3.56
CA TYR A 152 15.39 0.40 4.44
C TYR A 152 14.05 0.81 3.81
N PHE A 153 13.37 -0.14 3.17
CA PHE A 153 12.00 0.07 2.70
C PHE A 153 11.06 0.42 3.87
N GLY A 154 10.05 1.26 3.63
CA GLY A 154 9.12 1.71 4.67
C GLY A 154 9.66 2.88 5.50
N SER A 155 10.77 3.48 5.06
CA SER A 155 11.34 4.69 5.67
C SER A 155 10.46 5.94 5.53
N ASP A 156 9.63 5.97 4.49
CA ASP A 156 8.62 7.00 4.27
C ASP A 156 7.41 6.37 3.56
N SER A 157 6.23 6.98 3.70
CA SER A 157 5.02 6.48 3.07
C SER A 157 3.99 7.56 2.81
N THR A 158 3.09 7.32 1.86
CA THR A 158 1.87 8.11 1.68
C THR A 158 0.74 7.24 1.13
N ILE A 159 -0.49 7.64 1.40
CA ILE A 159 -1.71 7.00 0.93
C ILE A 159 -2.54 8.07 0.24
N ASN A 160 -3.03 7.77 -0.96
CA ASN A 160 -4.04 8.57 -1.64
C ASN A 160 -5.08 7.64 -2.28
N GLY A 161 -6.25 7.53 -1.64
CA GLY A 161 -7.28 6.56 -2.03
C GLY A 161 -6.75 5.14 -2.00
N ASN A 162 -6.74 4.50 -3.18
CA ASN A 162 -6.23 3.13 -3.37
C ASN A 162 -4.71 3.09 -3.56
N ASN A 163 -4.05 4.23 -3.75
CA ASN A 163 -2.63 4.26 -4.05
C ASN A 163 -1.81 4.41 -2.78
N ILE A 164 -0.83 3.53 -2.61
CA ILE A 164 0.16 3.56 -1.56
C ILE A 164 1.53 3.78 -2.20
N LEU A 165 2.31 4.72 -1.68
CA LEU A 165 3.72 4.84 -2.00
C LEU A 165 4.54 4.58 -0.75
N CYS A 166 5.60 3.78 -0.88
CA CYS A 166 6.57 3.52 0.17
C CYS A 166 8.00 3.83 -0.33
N GLY A 167 8.77 4.52 0.50
CA GLY A 167 10.14 4.92 0.20
C GLY A 167 11.19 3.96 0.77
N SER A 168 12.29 3.82 0.03
CA SER A 168 13.52 3.12 0.42
C SER A 168 14.69 4.05 0.11
N TYR A 169 15.29 4.69 1.11
CA TYR A 169 16.23 5.80 0.87
C TYR A 169 17.64 5.34 0.49
N ILE A 170 17.99 4.05 0.65
CA ILE A 170 19.32 3.49 0.32
C ILE A 170 19.23 2.27 -0.61
N ASN A 171 18.12 2.02 -1.33
CA ASN A 171 18.11 0.98 -2.37
C ASN A 171 19.27 1.20 -3.36
N ASN A 172 20.25 0.29 -3.34
CA ASN A 172 21.46 0.31 -4.16
C ASN A 172 22.19 1.67 -4.21
N ARG A 173 22.17 2.42 -3.09
CA ARG A 173 22.74 3.78 -2.94
C ARG A 173 22.11 4.86 -3.84
N LYS A 174 20.95 4.59 -4.43
CA LYS A 174 20.21 5.54 -5.27
C LYS A 174 18.86 5.93 -4.68
N GLY A 175 18.33 5.08 -3.80
CA GLY A 175 16.97 5.20 -3.29
C GLY A 175 15.93 4.73 -4.32
N ALA A 176 14.76 4.34 -3.84
CA ALA A 176 13.63 3.89 -4.64
C ALA A 176 12.30 4.27 -3.98
N ALA A 177 11.25 4.41 -4.79
CA ALA A 177 9.87 4.53 -4.34
C ALA A 177 9.06 3.40 -4.99
N TYR A 178 8.24 2.74 -4.18
CA TYR A 178 7.43 1.60 -4.60
C TYR A 178 5.97 1.98 -4.53
N PHE A 179 5.26 1.67 -5.60
CA PHE A 179 3.83 1.88 -5.72
C PHE A 179 3.10 0.57 -5.46
N PHE A 180 2.10 0.63 -4.59
CA PHE A 180 1.17 -0.45 -4.32
C PHE A 180 -0.25 0.08 -4.53
N GLU A 181 -1.10 -0.76 -5.10
CA GLU A 181 -2.52 -0.46 -5.25
C GLU A 181 -3.31 -1.34 -4.29
N LYS A 182 -4.19 -0.73 -3.51
CA LYS A 182 -5.17 -1.43 -2.68
C LYS A 182 -6.20 -2.04 -3.62
N LEU A 183 -6.28 -3.35 -3.61
CA LEU A 183 -7.32 -4.07 -4.33
C LEU A 183 -8.66 -3.85 -3.61
N ASP A 184 -9.68 -3.41 -4.36
CA ASP A 184 -11.05 -3.44 -3.85
C ASP A 184 -11.43 -4.90 -3.61
N PRO A 185 -11.92 -5.28 -2.41
CA PRO A 185 -12.31 -6.67 -2.14
C PRO A 185 -13.47 -7.17 -3.01
N ASN A 186 -14.17 -6.27 -3.71
CA ASN A 186 -15.21 -6.58 -4.67
C ASN A 186 -14.69 -6.59 -6.12
N ALA A 187 -13.43 -6.22 -6.37
CA ALA A 187 -12.88 -6.29 -7.72
C ALA A 187 -12.65 -7.76 -8.13
N PRO A 188 -12.70 -8.06 -9.45
CA PRO A 188 -12.34 -9.36 -9.97
C PRO A 188 -10.92 -9.81 -9.57
N ASN A 189 -10.69 -11.11 -9.50
CA ASN A 189 -9.34 -11.64 -9.31
C ASN A 189 -8.46 -11.46 -10.58
N ALA A 190 -7.15 -11.67 -10.42
CA ALA A 190 -6.25 -11.68 -11.57
C ALA A 190 -6.67 -12.78 -12.55
N PRO A 191 -6.80 -12.47 -13.85
CA PRO A 191 -7.13 -13.49 -14.85
C PRO A 191 -6.10 -14.62 -14.87
N ILE A 192 -6.58 -15.85 -14.86
CA ILE A 192 -5.82 -17.02 -15.28
C ILE A 192 -5.75 -16.97 -16.80
N ILE A 193 -4.52 -17.01 -17.34
CA ILE A 193 -4.25 -16.93 -18.77
C ILE A 193 -3.60 -18.24 -19.20
N GLU A 194 -4.30 -19.00 -20.04
CA GLU A 194 -3.80 -20.26 -20.59
C GLU A 194 -3.67 -20.16 -22.11
N GLY A 195 -2.54 -20.64 -22.64
CA GLY A 195 -2.30 -20.65 -24.07
C GLY A 195 -0.93 -21.24 -24.42
N PRO A 196 -0.53 -21.17 -25.69
CA PRO A 196 0.74 -21.72 -26.13
C PRO A 196 1.93 -20.93 -25.54
N ALA A 197 2.97 -21.65 -25.12
CA ALA A 197 4.27 -21.09 -24.72
C ALA A 197 5.25 -20.93 -25.90
N SER A 198 4.89 -21.45 -27.09
CA SER A 198 5.64 -21.23 -28.32
C SER A 198 4.74 -21.20 -29.55
N GLY A 199 5.20 -20.53 -30.59
CA GLY A 199 4.46 -20.41 -31.84
C GLY A 199 5.30 -19.87 -32.97
N LYS A 200 4.65 -19.64 -34.12
CA LYS A 200 5.31 -19.03 -35.28
C LYS A 200 4.81 -17.61 -35.52
N VAL A 201 5.72 -16.75 -35.95
CA VAL A 201 5.39 -15.40 -36.39
C VAL A 201 4.31 -15.44 -37.49
N GLY A 202 3.31 -14.56 -37.37
CA GLY A 202 2.19 -14.46 -38.30
C GLY A 202 1.08 -15.50 -38.12
N ASN A 203 1.26 -16.52 -37.28
CA ASN A 203 0.19 -17.46 -36.95
C ASN A 203 -0.74 -16.87 -35.89
N GLU A 204 -2.03 -17.10 -36.06
CA GLU A 204 -3.05 -16.79 -35.06
C GLU A 204 -3.00 -17.83 -33.93
N LEU A 205 -2.78 -17.38 -32.71
CA LEU A 205 -2.68 -18.21 -31.51
C LEU A 205 -3.82 -17.85 -30.55
N GLU A 206 -4.47 -18.87 -30.00
CA GLU A 206 -5.61 -18.71 -29.11
C GLU A 206 -5.17 -18.79 -27.65
N TYR A 207 -5.63 -17.82 -26.85
CA TYR A 207 -5.47 -17.76 -25.41
C TYR A 207 -6.84 -17.79 -24.74
N THR A 208 -6.90 -18.43 -23.59
CA THR A 208 -8.08 -18.50 -22.72
C THR A 208 -7.84 -17.65 -21.49
N PHE A 209 -8.80 -16.77 -21.19
CA PHE A 209 -8.81 -15.88 -20.05
C PHE A 209 -9.98 -16.26 -19.14
N ASN A 210 -9.72 -16.37 -17.84
CA ASN A 210 -10.76 -16.64 -16.85
C ASN A 210 -10.48 -15.85 -15.57
N ALA A 211 -11.50 -15.18 -15.05
CA ALA A 211 -11.45 -14.44 -13.80
C ALA A 211 -12.81 -14.56 -13.10
N GLU A 212 -12.79 -14.56 -11.78
CA GLU A 212 -13.98 -14.56 -10.94
C GLU A 212 -14.12 -13.20 -10.25
N ASP A 213 -15.30 -12.64 -10.39
CA ASP A 213 -15.78 -11.52 -9.59
C ASP A 213 -16.40 -12.00 -8.25
N PRO A 214 -16.00 -11.46 -7.10
CA PRO A 214 -16.51 -11.85 -5.78
C PRO A 214 -18.03 -11.70 -5.60
N ASN A 215 -18.66 -10.75 -6.31
CA ASN A 215 -20.10 -10.51 -6.27
C ASN A 215 -20.84 -11.24 -7.40
N GLY A 216 -20.10 -11.88 -8.31
CA GLY A 216 -20.63 -12.61 -9.46
C GLY A 216 -21.01 -11.69 -10.61
N ASP A 217 -20.54 -10.44 -10.62
CA ASP A 217 -20.78 -9.49 -11.70
C ASP A 217 -20.02 -9.92 -12.97
N ASP A 218 -20.59 -9.62 -14.14
CA ASP A 218 -19.94 -9.96 -15.41
C ASP A 218 -18.60 -9.21 -15.54
N VAL A 219 -17.61 -9.86 -16.17
CA VAL A 219 -16.25 -9.32 -16.33
C VAL A 219 -15.86 -9.18 -17.79
N LYS A 220 -15.08 -8.15 -18.11
CA LYS A 220 -14.36 -8.01 -19.38
C LYS A 220 -12.85 -7.99 -19.11
N TYR A 221 -12.04 -8.32 -20.11
CA TYR A 221 -10.59 -8.37 -19.97
C TYR A 221 -9.93 -7.23 -20.75
N HIS A 222 -9.02 -6.51 -20.11
CA HIS A 222 -8.04 -5.64 -20.77
C HIS A 222 -6.76 -6.44 -20.97
N ILE A 223 -6.36 -6.64 -22.22
CA ILE A 223 -5.27 -7.53 -22.60
C ILE A 223 -4.15 -6.69 -23.22
N ASP A 224 -2.93 -6.90 -22.73
CA ASP A 224 -1.68 -6.39 -23.29
C ASP A 224 -0.89 -7.57 -23.87
N TRP A 225 -0.61 -7.54 -25.17
CA TRP A 225 0.07 -8.60 -25.89
C TRP A 225 1.60 -8.45 -25.91
N ASP A 226 2.14 -7.42 -25.24
CA ASP A 226 3.58 -7.11 -25.11
C ASP A 226 4.29 -6.82 -26.45
N ASP A 227 3.52 -6.55 -27.51
CA ASP A 227 3.99 -6.16 -28.84
C ASP A 227 3.61 -4.71 -29.20
N GLY A 228 3.11 -3.96 -28.22
CA GLY A 228 2.56 -2.62 -28.39
C GLY A 228 1.08 -2.59 -28.76
N ASN A 229 0.44 -3.74 -28.99
CA ASN A 229 -1.00 -3.86 -29.19
C ASN A 229 -1.71 -4.30 -27.91
N SER A 230 -2.95 -3.83 -27.76
CA SER A 230 -3.83 -4.17 -26.65
C SER A 230 -5.26 -4.39 -27.14
N GLU A 231 -6.02 -5.22 -26.44
CA GLU A 231 -7.42 -5.49 -26.73
C GLU A 231 -8.28 -5.36 -25.47
N THR A 232 -9.58 -5.10 -25.64
CA THR A 232 -10.54 -5.20 -24.55
C THR A 232 -11.75 -6.01 -25.01
N THR A 233 -12.09 -7.06 -24.27
CA THR A 233 -13.24 -7.90 -24.59
C THR A 233 -14.56 -7.21 -24.23
N THR A 234 -15.68 -7.79 -24.63
CA THR A 234 -16.98 -7.45 -24.02
C THR A 234 -17.09 -8.07 -22.63
N PHE A 235 -18.13 -7.69 -21.88
CA PHE A 235 -18.49 -8.36 -20.63
C PHE A 235 -18.94 -9.80 -20.90
N ASN A 236 -18.50 -10.71 -20.05
CA ASN A 236 -18.81 -12.13 -20.06
C ASN A 236 -19.12 -12.58 -18.62
N PRO A 237 -19.90 -13.66 -18.44
CA PRO A 237 -20.20 -14.14 -17.10
C PRO A 237 -18.94 -14.46 -16.29
N SER A 238 -18.91 -14.02 -15.04
CA SER A 238 -17.85 -14.33 -14.07
C SER A 238 -17.52 -15.83 -14.03
N GLY A 239 -16.22 -16.14 -14.00
CA GLY A 239 -15.69 -17.51 -13.95
C GLY A 239 -15.85 -18.31 -15.26
N LYS A 240 -16.15 -17.66 -16.38
CA LYS A 240 -16.24 -18.31 -17.69
C LYS A 240 -15.04 -18.00 -18.58
N ASP A 241 -14.59 -19.05 -19.26
CA ASP A 241 -13.51 -18.99 -20.23
C ASP A 241 -13.87 -18.08 -21.40
N VAL A 242 -13.04 -17.07 -21.63
CA VAL A 242 -13.09 -16.19 -22.79
C VAL A 242 -11.88 -16.47 -23.66
N LYS A 243 -12.14 -16.79 -24.93
CA LYS A 243 -11.09 -17.11 -25.91
C LYS A 243 -10.81 -15.92 -26.79
N VAL A 244 -9.57 -15.49 -26.82
CA VAL A 244 -9.10 -14.40 -27.68
C VAL A 244 -7.91 -14.88 -28.48
N LYS A 245 -7.84 -14.47 -29.73
CA LYS A 245 -6.79 -14.86 -30.64
C LYS A 245 -5.95 -13.65 -31.03
N HIS A 246 -4.65 -13.84 -31.09
CA HIS A 246 -3.70 -12.82 -31.49
C HIS A 246 -2.60 -13.40 -32.37
N ASN A 247 -1.96 -12.55 -33.16
CA ASN A 247 -0.79 -12.90 -33.95
C ASN A 247 0.27 -11.81 -33.81
N TRP A 248 1.52 -12.23 -33.69
CA TRP A 248 2.66 -11.31 -33.64
C TRP A 248 3.35 -11.24 -35.00
N SER A 249 3.92 -10.09 -35.32
CA SER A 249 4.61 -9.83 -36.59
C SER A 249 6.13 -10.01 -36.54
N GLU A 250 6.70 -10.13 -35.34
CA GLU A 250 8.16 -10.22 -35.13
C GLU A 250 8.50 -11.46 -34.28
N GLU A 251 9.71 -11.97 -34.46
CA GLU A 251 10.28 -13.00 -33.58
C GLU A 251 10.61 -12.37 -32.23
N GLY A 252 10.46 -13.17 -31.16
CA GLY A 252 10.75 -12.68 -29.83
C GLY A 252 10.12 -13.48 -28.72
N THR A 253 10.25 -12.96 -27.51
CA THR A 253 9.58 -13.48 -26.32
C THR A 253 8.65 -12.41 -25.79
N TYR A 254 7.38 -12.77 -25.59
CA TYR A 254 6.31 -11.84 -25.23
C TYR A 254 5.62 -12.29 -23.95
N THR A 255 5.45 -11.38 -23.00
CA THR A 255 4.79 -11.61 -21.71
C THR A 255 3.39 -11.02 -21.72
N ILE A 256 2.41 -11.81 -22.13
CA ILE A 256 1.00 -11.40 -22.18
C ILE A 256 0.52 -11.07 -20.77
N LYS A 257 -0.21 -9.96 -20.63
CA LYS A 257 -0.84 -9.58 -19.37
C LYS A 257 -2.31 -9.28 -19.60
N ALA A 258 -3.14 -9.59 -18.62
CA ALA A 258 -4.52 -9.11 -18.63
C ALA A 258 -5.03 -8.75 -17.24
N ALA A 259 -5.93 -7.78 -17.15
CA ALA A 259 -6.71 -7.47 -15.95
C ALA A 259 -8.21 -7.60 -16.27
N ALA A 260 -9.00 -8.06 -15.30
CA ALA A 260 -10.46 -8.11 -15.43
C ALA A 260 -11.10 -6.85 -14.83
N GLU A 261 -12.11 -6.30 -15.50
CA GLU A 261 -12.96 -5.21 -15.01
C GLU A 261 -14.41 -5.71 -14.89
N ASP A 262 -15.08 -5.44 -13.76
CA ASP A 262 -16.49 -5.79 -13.53
C ASP A 262 -17.47 -4.77 -14.15
N THR A 263 -18.78 -5.06 -14.09
CA THR A 263 -19.80 -4.12 -14.60
C THR A 263 -19.95 -2.82 -13.81
N ASN A 264 -19.36 -2.74 -12.60
CA ASN A 264 -19.32 -1.53 -11.77
C ASN A 264 -18.10 -0.65 -12.05
N GLY A 265 -17.16 -1.12 -12.88
CA GLY A 265 -15.91 -0.45 -13.24
C GLY A 265 -14.75 -0.72 -12.28
N LEU A 266 -14.85 -1.71 -11.39
CA LEU A 266 -13.75 -2.16 -10.55
C LEU A 266 -12.80 -3.03 -11.38
N VAL A 267 -11.51 -2.69 -11.33
CA VAL A 267 -10.45 -3.41 -12.05
C VAL A 267 -9.64 -4.24 -11.07
N GLY A 268 -9.52 -5.54 -11.36
CA GLY A 268 -8.70 -6.49 -10.64
C GLY A 268 -7.20 -6.37 -10.95
N PRO A 269 -6.36 -7.15 -10.25
CA PRO A 269 -4.93 -7.19 -10.53
C PRO A 269 -4.62 -7.76 -11.92
N TRP A 270 -3.47 -7.39 -12.47
CA TRP A 270 -2.96 -7.98 -13.71
C TRP A 270 -2.46 -9.41 -13.48
N GLY A 271 -2.91 -10.34 -14.31
CA GLY A 271 -2.41 -11.71 -14.43
C GLY A 271 -1.46 -11.89 -15.62
N SER A 272 -0.72 -12.99 -15.61
CA SER A 272 0.17 -13.43 -16.70
C SER A 272 0.16 -14.96 -16.78
N PRO A 273 0.39 -15.55 -17.97
CA PRO A 273 0.57 -17.00 -18.09
C PRO A 273 1.82 -17.45 -17.32
N SER A 274 1.90 -18.76 -17.03
CA SER A 274 3.05 -19.34 -16.32
C SER A 274 4.36 -19.24 -17.09
N GLU A 275 4.29 -19.12 -18.42
CA GLU A 275 5.43 -18.96 -19.31
C GLU A 275 5.13 -17.89 -20.36
N ALA A 276 6.13 -17.07 -20.67
CA ALA A 276 6.08 -16.15 -21.81
C ALA A 276 6.05 -16.94 -23.12
N ILE A 277 5.41 -16.39 -24.16
CA ILE A 277 5.41 -17.04 -25.47
C ILE A 277 6.70 -16.74 -26.23
N SER A 278 7.34 -17.78 -26.76
CA SER A 278 8.49 -17.69 -27.65
C SER A 278 8.07 -17.90 -29.11
N LEU A 279 8.36 -16.93 -29.98
CA LEU A 279 8.01 -16.97 -31.40
C LEU A 279 9.24 -17.04 -32.30
N ASP A 280 9.19 -17.96 -33.26
CA ASP A 280 10.21 -18.12 -34.30
C ASP A 280 9.61 -18.07 -35.72
N SER A 281 10.47 -17.91 -36.73
CA SER A 281 10.05 -17.92 -38.14
C SER A 281 10.06 -19.30 -38.80
N SER A 282 10.48 -20.37 -38.09
CA SER A 282 10.89 -21.66 -38.69
C SER A 282 9.78 -22.70 -38.74
#